data_AF-A0A2K3JNB5-F1
#
_entry.id   AF-A0A2K3JNB5-F1
#
_cell.length_a   1.000
_cell.length_b   1.000
_cell.length_c   1.000
_cell.angle_alpha   90.00
_cell.angle_beta   90.00
_cell.angle_gamma   90.00
#
_symmetry.space_group_name_H-M   'P 1'
#
loop_
_entity.id
_entity.type
_entity.pdbx_description
1 polymer ?
#
loop_
_entity_poly.entity_id
_entity_poly.type
_entity_poly.pdbx_seq_one_letter_code
_entity_poly.pdbx_strand_id
1 'polypeptide(L)'
;KAETASKEKNRASTVATNAEIRRTKARLLEEIPKLQRLAVKKVKGLSSQEFAARNDLVLSLPERIQAIPDGTPAAPKQTGGWGASALRPEIKFDSDGRFEDGYFEQTKESSQFREEYEMRKMKQASCFLKL
;
A
#
# COMPACT_ATOMS: atom_id res chain seq x y z
N LYS A 1 -18.32 -9.05 11.39
CA LYS A 1 -17.09 -8.24 11.22
C LYS A 1 -17.40 -6.81 10.78
N ALA A 2 -18.09 -6.59 9.66
CA ALA A 2 -18.47 -5.24 9.24
C ALA A 2 -19.42 -4.56 10.24
N GLU A 3 -20.46 -5.26 10.70
CA GLU A 3 -21.37 -4.74 11.72
C GLU A 3 -20.69 -4.47 13.07
N THR A 4 -19.73 -5.32 13.46
CA THR A 4 -18.96 -5.14 14.70
C THR A 4 -18.08 -3.91 14.60
N ALA A 5 -17.40 -3.70 13.47
CA ALA A 5 -16.62 -2.48 13.21
C ALA A 5 -17.48 -1.21 13.23
N SER A 6 -18.73 -1.28 12.74
CA SER A 6 -19.67 -0.16 12.73
C SER A 6 -20.22 0.20 14.11
N LYS A 7 -20.31 -0.75 15.04
CA LYS A 7 -20.84 -0.54 16.40
C LYS A 7 -19.73 -0.27 17.43
N GLU A 8 -18.48 -0.50 17.05
CA GLU A 8 -17.30 -0.33 17.89
C GLU A 8 -17.00 1.16 18.17
N LYS A 9 -16.69 1.49 19.43
CA LYS A 9 -16.39 2.87 19.86
C LYS A 9 -14.90 3.17 19.79
N ASN A 10 -14.04 2.15 19.90
CA ASN A 10 -12.59 2.31 19.84
C ASN A 10 -12.10 2.43 18.39
N ARG A 11 -11.63 3.63 18.01
CA ARG A 11 -11.09 3.91 16.67
C ARG A 11 -9.99 2.95 16.22
N ALA A 12 -9.05 2.60 17.09
CA ALA A 12 -7.96 1.70 16.73
C ALA A 12 -8.48 0.29 16.41
N SER A 13 -9.46 -0.20 17.19
CA SER A 13 -10.13 -1.49 16.96
C SER A 13 -10.92 -1.50 15.65
N THR A 14 -11.69 -0.44 15.37
CA THR A 14 -12.42 -0.27 14.11
C THR A 14 -11.48 -0.29 12.90
N VAL A 15 -10.35 0.42 12.96
CA VAL A 15 -9.35 0.46 11.89
C VAL A 15 -8.72 -0.92 11.65
N ALA A 16 -8.35 -1.63 12.71
CA ALA A 16 -7.79 -2.97 12.62
C ALA A 16 -8.79 -3.95 11.97
N THR A 17 -10.04 -3.92 12.41
CA THR A 17 -11.12 -4.76 11.87
C THR A 17 -11.41 -4.43 10.41
N ASN A 18 -11.48 -3.15 10.05
CA ASN A 18 -11.69 -2.70 8.67
C ASN A 18 -10.54 -3.10 7.74
N ALA A 19 -9.29 -3.05 8.21
CA ALA A 19 -8.14 -3.55 7.46
C ALA A 19 -8.25 -5.06 7.21
N GLU A 20 -8.74 -5.82 8.18
CA GLU A 20 -8.99 -7.25 7.98
C GLU A 20 -10.11 -7.50 6.95
N ILE A 21 -11.20 -6.75 7.02
CA ILE A 21 -12.30 -6.82 6.04
C ILE A 21 -11.75 -6.58 4.63
N ARG A 22 -10.94 -5.55 4.42
CA ARG A 22 -10.29 -5.28 3.13
C ARG A 22 -9.47 -6.47 2.62
N ARG A 23 -8.64 -7.07 3.48
CA ARG A 23 -7.84 -8.26 3.12
C ARG A 23 -8.73 -9.44 2.71
N THR A 24 -9.80 -9.71 3.46
CA THR A 24 -10.73 -10.80 3.14
C THR A 24 -11.50 -10.55 1.84
N LYS A 25 -11.98 -9.33 1.61
CA LYS A 25 -12.65 -8.95 0.36
C LYS A 25 -11.76 -9.19 -0.86
N ALA A 26 -10.51 -8.75 -0.80
CA ALA A 26 -9.55 -8.95 -1.90
C ALA A 26 -9.36 -10.43 -2.22
N ARG A 27 -9.11 -11.27 -1.21
CA ARG A 27 -9.00 -12.73 -1.39
C ARG A 27 -10.26 -13.35 -1.98
N LEU A 28 -11.44 -12.94 -1.52
CA LEU A 28 -12.70 -13.46 -2.05
C LEU A 28 -12.89 -13.06 -3.53
N LEU A 29 -12.56 -11.83 -3.91
CA LEU A 29 -12.64 -11.38 -5.31
C LEU A 29 -11.67 -12.15 -6.22
N GLU A 30 -10.49 -12.52 -5.73
CA GLU A 30 -9.53 -13.35 -6.46
C GLU A 30 -10.05 -14.77 -6.74
N GLU A 31 -10.90 -15.31 -5.86
CA GLU A 31 -11.47 -16.66 -5.99
C GLU A 31 -12.69 -16.73 -6.93
N ILE A 32 -13.39 -15.62 -7.15
CA ILE A 32 -14.62 -15.59 -7.97
C ILE A 32 -14.41 -16.12 -9.39
N PRO A 33 -13.35 -15.74 -10.14
CA PRO A 33 -13.13 -16.28 -11.49
C PRO A 33 -13.02 -17.81 -11.50
N LYS A 34 -12.47 -18.40 -10.43
CA LYS A 34 -12.42 -19.86 -10.28
C LYS A 34 -13.81 -20.43 -10.02
N LEU A 35 -14.62 -19.78 -9.18
CA LEU A 35 -16.00 -20.18 -8.92
C LEU A 35 -16.88 -20.06 -10.18
N GLN A 36 -16.72 -19.03 -11.00
CA GLN A 36 -17.42 -18.87 -12.28
C GLN A 36 -17.13 -20.04 -13.22
N ARG A 37 -15.86 -20.43 -13.37
CA ARG A 37 -15.47 -21.61 -14.17
C ARG A 37 -16.06 -22.91 -13.64
N LEU A 38 -16.21 -23.04 -12.33
CA LEU A 38 -16.86 -24.21 -11.75
C LEU A 38 -18.37 -24.15 -11.96
N ALA A 39 -19.00 -22.98 -11.80
CA ALA A 39 -20.45 -22.77 -11.88
C ALA A 39 -21.04 -23.24 -13.21
N VAL A 40 -20.34 -22.96 -14.32
CA VAL A 40 -20.74 -23.40 -15.66
C VAL A 40 -20.54 -24.89 -15.93
N LYS A 41 -19.82 -25.62 -15.06
CA LYS A 41 -19.68 -27.07 -15.19
C LYS A 41 -20.93 -27.76 -14.65
N LYS A 42 -21.67 -28.39 -15.55
CA LYS A 42 -22.81 -29.24 -15.23
C LYS A 42 -22.29 -30.54 -14.62
N VAL A 43 -22.72 -30.84 -13.40
CA VAL A 43 -22.37 -32.08 -12.68
C VAL A 43 -23.55 -33.04 -12.68
N LYS A 44 -23.28 -34.34 -12.63
CA LYS A 44 -24.32 -35.37 -12.61
C LYS A 44 -25.13 -35.23 -11.30
N GLY A 45 -26.45 -35.33 -11.40
CA GLY A 45 -27.34 -35.24 -10.24
C GLY A 45 -27.81 -33.82 -9.88
N LEU A 46 -27.41 -32.79 -10.65
CA LEU A 46 -27.91 -31.42 -10.47
C LEU A 46 -29.07 -31.15 -11.44
N SER A 47 -30.19 -30.65 -10.92
CA SER A 47 -31.32 -30.21 -11.75
C SER A 47 -30.96 -28.95 -12.55
N SER A 48 -31.69 -28.68 -13.63
CA SER A 48 -31.47 -27.48 -14.44
C SER A 48 -31.73 -26.19 -13.65
N GLN A 49 -32.68 -26.23 -12.71
CA GLN A 49 -33.03 -25.11 -11.86
C GLN A 49 -31.90 -24.80 -10.87
N GLU A 50 -31.37 -25.82 -10.19
CA GLU A 50 -30.24 -25.67 -9.27
C GLU A 50 -28.97 -25.19 -9.99
N PHE A 51 -28.74 -25.68 -11.21
CA PHE A 51 -27.63 -25.25 -12.04
C PHE A 51 -27.71 -23.75 -12.38
N ALA A 52 -28.90 -23.28 -12.79
CA ALA A 52 -29.14 -21.86 -13.07
C ALA A 52 -28.99 -21.01 -11.80
N ALA A 53 -29.64 -21.41 -10.70
CA ALA A 53 -29.56 -20.69 -9.43
C ALA A 53 -28.12 -20.56 -8.90
N ARG A 54 -27.30 -21.61 -9.08
CA ARG A 54 -25.87 -21.57 -8.73
C ARG A 54 -25.09 -20.57 -9.59
N ASN A 55 -25.36 -20.53 -10.89
CA ASN A 55 -24.71 -19.57 -11.79
C ASN A 55 -25.09 -18.13 -11.41
N ASP A 56 -26.37 -17.86 -11.21
CA ASP A 56 -26.89 -16.55 -10.83
C ASP A 56 -26.32 -16.10 -9.47
N LEU A 57 -26.21 -17.03 -8.51
CA LEU A 57 -25.55 -16.75 -7.24
C LEU A 57 -24.12 -16.27 -7.44
N VAL A 58 -23.31 -16.99 -8.23
CA VAL A 58 -21.90 -16.64 -8.47
C VAL A 58 -21.78 -15.30 -9.21
N LEU A 59 -22.71 -14.98 -10.11
CA LEU A 59 -22.76 -13.69 -10.79
C LEU A 59 -23.08 -12.53 -9.84
N SER A 60 -23.88 -12.76 -8.79
CA SER A 60 -24.20 -11.74 -7.77
C SER A 60 -23.10 -11.54 -6.70
N LEU A 61 -22.15 -12.47 -6.57
CA LEU A 61 -21.13 -12.42 -5.51
C LEU A 61 -20.22 -11.18 -5.56
N PRO A 62 -19.69 -10.74 -6.72
CA PRO A 62 -18.84 -9.55 -6.79
C PRO A 62 -19.52 -8.32 -6.21
N GLU A 63 -20.77 -8.06 -6.62
CA GLU A 63 -21.55 -6.91 -6.18
C GLU A 63 -21.82 -6.98 -4.67
N ARG A 64 -22.24 -8.15 -4.18
CA ARG A 64 -22.47 -8.37 -2.74
C ARG A 64 -21.21 -8.18 -1.89
N ILE A 65 -20.04 -8.61 -2.39
CA ILE A 65 -18.75 -8.42 -1.69
C ILE A 65 -18.35 -6.94 -1.67
N GLN A 66 -18.57 -6.22 -2.78
CA GLN A 66 -18.27 -4.79 -2.86
C GLN A 66 -19.20 -3.96 -1.96
N ALA A 67 -20.46 -4.35 -1.82
CA ALA A 67 -21.45 -3.66 -0.99
C ALA A 67 -21.15 -3.71 0.53
N ILE A 68 -20.28 -4.62 0.99
CA ILE A 68 -19.90 -4.70 2.41
C ILE A 68 -19.13 -3.41 2.80
N PRO A 69 -19.46 -2.70 3.87
CA PRO A 69 -18.66 -1.55 4.30
C PRO A 69 -17.33 -2.03 4.91
N ASP A 70 -16.21 -1.47 4.45
CA ASP A 70 -14.85 -1.82 4.90
C ASP A 70 -14.05 -0.60 5.40
N GLY A 71 -14.74 0.51 5.66
CA GLY A 71 -14.17 1.76 6.13
C GLY A 71 -13.24 2.45 5.13
N THR A 72 -13.16 1.97 3.88
CA THR A 72 -12.50 2.72 2.81
C THR A 72 -13.43 3.86 2.41
N PRO A 73 -12.95 5.12 2.35
CA PRO A 73 -13.76 6.18 1.77
C PRO A 73 -14.15 5.78 0.35
N ALA A 74 -15.40 6.07 -0.04
CA ALA A 74 -15.84 5.83 -1.41
C ALA A 74 -14.80 6.43 -2.36
N ALA A 75 -14.39 5.66 -3.37
CA ALA A 75 -13.39 6.12 -4.33
C ALA A 75 -13.80 7.52 -4.79
N PRO A 76 -12.98 8.57 -4.57
CA PRO A 76 -13.28 9.86 -5.15
C PRO A 76 -13.38 9.62 -6.65
N LYS A 77 -14.50 10.04 -7.27
CA LYS A 77 -14.63 10.10 -8.73
C LYS A 77 -13.31 10.64 -9.25
N GLN A 78 -12.59 9.84 -10.05
CA GLN A 78 -11.21 10.11 -10.42
C GLN A 78 -11.02 11.58 -10.82
N THR A 79 -10.35 12.33 -9.96
CA THR A 79 -9.41 13.36 -10.41
C THR A 79 -8.07 12.77 -10.07
N GLY A 80 -7.32 12.42 -11.12
CA GLY A 80 -6.11 11.63 -11.01
C GLY A 80 -5.04 12.27 -10.13
N GLY A 81 -4.15 11.41 -9.65
CA GLY A 81 -2.85 11.80 -9.15
C GLY A 81 -2.65 11.46 -7.68
N TRP A 82 -1.71 10.55 -7.42
CA TRP A 82 -0.67 10.84 -6.45
C TRP A 82 0.19 12.01 -6.97
N GLY A 83 -0.45 13.16 -7.18
CA GLY A 83 0.20 14.43 -7.36
C GLY A 83 0.58 14.93 -5.97
N ALA A 84 1.80 15.45 -5.87
CA ALA A 84 2.41 16.02 -4.68
C ALA A 84 1.42 16.72 -3.74
N SER A 85 1.66 16.60 -2.43
CA SER A 85 1.05 17.39 -1.35
C SER A 85 0.49 18.72 -1.87
N ALA A 86 -0.81 18.73 -2.16
CA ALA A 86 -1.51 19.95 -2.47
C ALA A 86 -1.41 20.83 -1.21
N LEU A 87 -0.72 21.95 -1.40
CA LEU A 87 -0.41 22.98 -0.43
C LEU A 87 -1.57 23.19 0.55
N ARG A 88 -1.31 22.93 1.84
CA ARG A 88 -2.10 23.56 2.90
C ARG A 88 -1.81 25.06 2.76
N PRO A 89 -2.80 25.93 2.51
CA PRO A 89 -2.55 27.37 2.35
C PRO A 89 -1.97 28.04 3.62
N GLU A 90 -1.96 27.30 4.73
CA GLU A 90 -1.40 27.70 6.03
C GLU A 90 0.11 27.38 6.17
N ILE A 91 0.66 26.50 5.33
CA ILE A 91 2.10 26.19 5.34
C ILE A 91 2.77 26.95 4.21
N LYS A 92 3.28 28.15 4.52
CA LYS A 92 4.15 28.91 3.62
C LYS A 92 5.59 28.48 3.85
N PHE A 93 6.22 27.93 2.82
CA PHE A 93 7.68 27.80 2.77
C PHE A 93 8.21 29.13 2.22
N ASP A 94 8.63 30.04 3.11
CA ASP A 94 9.22 31.35 2.76
C ASP A 94 10.69 31.22 2.34
N SER A 95 11.00 30.20 1.56
CA SER A 95 12.37 29.97 1.09
C SER A 95 12.33 30.00 -0.42
N ASP A 96 12.69 31.16 -0.97
CA ASP A 96 12.74 31.52 -2.40
C ASP A 96 13.76 30.71 -3.23
N GLY A 97 14.02 29.46 -2.86
CA GLY A 97 14.86 28.52 -3.62
C GLY A 97 16.31 28.96 -3.82
N ARG A 98 16.72 30.12 -3.30
CA ARG A 98 18.10 30.59 -3.29
C ARG A 98 18.82 29.94 -2.12
N PHE A 99 19.33 28.74 -2.37
CA PHE A 99 20.42 28.22 -1.56
C PHE A 99 21.65 29.07 -1.86
N GLU A 100 22.15 29.80 -0.86
CA GLU A 100 23.48 30.43 -0.92
C GLU A 100 24.53 29.34 -1.21
N ASP A 101 25.49 29.64 -2.09
CA ASP A 101 26.56 28.74 -2.54
C ASP A 101 27.44 28.21 -1.38
N GLY A 102 27.31 28.81 -0.18
CA GLY A 102 27.98 28.41 1.05
C GLY A 102 27.36 27.22 1.82
N TYR A 103 26.28 26.60 1.35
CA TYR A 103 25.67 25.46 2.07
C TYR A 103 26.62 24.25 2.19
N PHE A 104 27.59 24.13 1.29
CA PHE A 104 28.67 23.15 1.35
C PHE A 104 30.05 23.82 1.44
N GLU A 105 30.24 24.73 2.41
CA GLU A 105 31.60 25.21 2.70
C GLU A 105 32.49 24.06 3.17
N GLN A 106 33.56 23.80 2.41
CA GLN A 106 34.59 22.84 2.79
C GLN A 106 35.35 23.38 4.01
N THR A 107 34.93 22.98 5.20
CA THR A 107 35.61 23.35 6.44
C THR A 107 36.94 22.60 6.58
N LYS A 108 37.88 23.17 7.35
CA LYS A 108 39.16 22.53 7.67
C LYS A 108 38.99 21.15 8.32
N GLU A 109 37.88 20.92 9.02
CA GLU A 109 37.57 19.62 9.62
C GLU A 109 37.20 18.57 8.55
N SER A 110 36.46 18.99 7.52
CA SER A 110 36.10 18.12 6.38
C SER A 110 37.35 17.68 5.59
N SER A 111 38.32 18.59 5.38
CA SER A 111 39.58 18.23 4.72
C SER A 111 40.42 17.26 5.54
N GLN A 112 40.51 17.46 6.87
CA GLN A 112 41.22 16.54 7.77
C GLN A 112 40.63 15.13 7.76
N PHE A 113 39.30 15.01 7.77
CA PHE A 113 38.64 13.71 7.70
C PHE A 113 38.98 12.95 6.41
N ARG A 114 39.01 13.67 5.27
CA ARG A 114 39.39 13.08 3.97
C ARG A 114 40.85 12.64 3.95
N GLU A 115 41.77 13.44 4.47
CA GLU A 115 43.19 13.09 4.56
C GLU A 115 43.41 11.88 5.47
N GLU A 116 42.76 11.84 6.63
CA GLU A 116 42.87 10.72 7.56
C GLU A 116 42.30 9.42 6.97
N TYR A 117 41.20 9.50 6.21
CA TYR A 117 40.66 8.38 5.46
C TYR A 117 41.66 7.81 4.46
N GLU A 118 42.29 8.67 3.65
CA GLU A 118 43.29 8.23 2.66
C GLU A 118 44.53 7.62 3.32
N MET A 119 45.02 8.22 4.43
CA MET A 119 46.14 7.64 5.19
C MET A 119 45.79 6.27 5.79
N ARG A 120 44.58 6.09 6.34
CA ARG A 120 44.13 4.78 6.85
C ARG A 120 44.01 3.74 5.74
N LYS A 121 43.51 4.15 4.56
CA LYS A 121 43.41 3.27 3.40
C LYS A 121 44.78 2.79 2.93
N MET A 122 45.78 3.68 2.84
CA MET A 122 47.16 3.30 2.53
C MET A 122 47.78 2.39 3.61
N LYS A 123 47.50 2.68 4.89
CA LYS A 123 47.98 1.84 6.00
C LYS A 123 47.37 0.44 5.93
N GLN A 124 46.09 0.30 5.64
CA GLN A 124 45.45 -1.00 5.44
C GLN A 124 46.02 -1.72 4.21
N ALA A 125 46.20 -1.02 3.09
CA ALA A 125 46.79 -1.62 1.89
C ALA A 125 48.23 -2.11 2.13
N SER A 126 49.06 -1.33 2.85
CA SER A 126 50.42 -1.75 3.21
C SER A 126 50.46 -2.89 4.24
N CYS A 127 49.49 -2.97 5.16
CA CYS A 127 49.32 -4.13 6.04
C CYS A 127 48.88 -5.38 5.26
N PHE A 128 48.04 -5.23 4.23
CA PHE A 128 47.58 -6.33 3.38
C PHE A 128 48.70 -6.90 2.49
N LEU A 129 49.70 -6.08 2.14
CA LEU A 129 50.88 -6.49 1.37
C LEU A 129 52.01 -7.10 2.23
N LYS A 130 51.86 -7.11 3.56
CA LYS A 130 52.83 -7.69 4.52
C LYS A 130 52.40 -9.04 5.09
N LEU A 131 51.30 -9.61 4.61
CA LEU A 131 50.89 -11.01 4.80
C LEU A 131 51.20 -11.79 3.52
#